data_AF-A0A6J0U089-F1
#
_entry.id   AF-A0A6J0U089-F1
#
_cell.length_a   1.000
_cell.length_b   1.000
_cell.length_c   1.000
_cell.angle_alpha   90.00
_cell.angle_beta   90.00
_cell.angle_gamma   90.00
#
_symmetry.space_group_name_H-M   'P 1'
#
loop_
_entity.id
_entity.type
_entity.pdbx_description
1 polymer ?
#
loop_
_entity_poly.entity_id
_entity_poly.type
_entity_poly.pdbx_seq_one_letter_code
_entity_poly.pdbx_strand_id
1 'polypeptide(L)'
;MPHGYVAVLYSLGAHVAVPPNPTRRAQLQRVANKELEDLAKWKEQHKPGPITLTPQKLGGSASEAEVRQKQQLEHIQSKYKKKLKKEEYERIKREAEEADILKKKAIQREKANRLEEKERQQEQQRQQMLEEDHYLQTTKFLNRLDRGSSKRTSCETEHSSLESTAWARSHAHRQIQRQEENRILQRMKEEQRKKAELLALKQRQEERMRIEAHQNEQRRVNNAFLDRLQNNSQPGGIYQSGCLGNMHFSADSWDSCHSTWRNYLVSSFRDFFLFSISHHFI
;
A
#
# COMPACT_ATOMS: atom_id res chain seq x y z
N MET A 1 64.82 49.97 -47.74
CA MET A 1 64.48 49.41 -49.07
C MET A 1 65.52 48.36 -49.41
N PRO A 2 65.19 47.24 -50.05
CA PRO A 2 63.91 46.54 -50.25
C PRO A 2 64.05 45.07 -49.70
N HIS A 3 63.12 44.13 -49.67
CA HIS A 3 62.10 43.69 -50.62
C HIS A 3 60.86 43.24 -49.85
N GLY A 4 59.73 43.86 -50.19
CA GLY A 4 58.44 43.27 -49.92
C GLY A 4 58.28 41.99 -50.75
N TYR A 5 57.69 40.97 -50.13
CA TYR A 5 57.06 39.91 -50.88
C TYR A 5 55.55 40.03 -50.71
N VAL A 6 54.96 40.31 -51.86
CA VAL A 6 53.55 40.46 -52.18
C VAL A 6 52.81 39.19 -51.80
N ALA A 7 51.80 39.31 -50.94
CA ALA A 7 50.83 38.25 -50.73
C ALA A 7 49.90 38.20 -51.94
N VAL A 8 50.09 37.22 -52.80
CA VAL A 8 49.14 36.90 -53.87
C VAL A 8 48.04 36.04 -53.27
N LEU A 9 46.82 36.58 -53.22
CA LEU A 9 45.64 35.85 -52.79
C LEU A 9 45.03 35.11 -54.00
N TYR A 10 45.11 33.78 -53.97
CA TYR A 10 44.25 32.91 -54.75
C TYR A 10 43.35 32.11 -53.81
N SER A 11 42.04 32.34 -53.91
CA SER A 11 41.01 31.64 -53.15
C SER A 11 40.53 30.40 -53.91
N LEU A 12 40.87 29.21 -53.40
CA LEU A 12 40.13 27.97 -53.62
C LEU A 12 40.22 27.11 -52.35
N GLY A 13 39.12 26.97 -51.62
CA GLY A 13 38.96 26.07 -50.45
C GLY A 13 39.75 26.50 -49.20
N ALA A 14 39.36 27.59 -48.56
CA ALA A 14 40.17 28.29 -47.56
C ALA A 14 40.36 27.55 -46.22
N HIS A 15 41.38 26.69 -46.12
CA HIS A 15 42.15 26.53 -44.87
C HIS A 15 43.40 27.39 -44.99
N VAL A 16 43.54 28.40 -44.12
CA VAL A 16 44.74 29.25 -44.06
C VAL A 16 45.84 28.46 -43.34
N ALA A 17 46.71 27.80 -44.10
CA ALA A 17 47.94 27.22 -43.56
C ALA A 17 48.91 28.36 -43.22
N VAL A 18 48.84 28.86 -41.98
CA VAL A 18 49.78 29.87 -41.48
C VAL A 18 51.16 29.24 -41.36
N PRO A 19 52.18 29.71 -42.11
CA PRO A 19 53.52 29.15 -42.03
C PRO A 19 54.09 29.35 -40.62
N PRO A 20 54.80 28.36 -40.04
CA PRO A 20 55.34 28.49 -38.70
C PRO A 20 56.26 29.71 -38.56
N ASN A 21 55.88 30.67 -37.73
CA ASN A 21 56.74 31.81 -37.41
C ASN A 21 57.91 31.32 -36.53
N PRO A 22 59.16 31.30 -37.03
CA PRO A 22 60.30 30.72 -36.32
C PRO A 22 60.63 31.49 -35.03
N THR A 23 60.43 32.82 -35.04
CA THR A 23 60.68 33.69 -33.88
C THR A 23 59.67 33.40 -32.77
N ARG A 24 58.38 33.32 -33.11
CA ARG A 24 57.32 32.99 -32.13
C ARG A 24 57.51 31.59 -31.55
N ARG A 25 57.93 30.62 -32.38
CA ARG A 25 58.24 29.25 -31.93
C ARG A 25 59.42 29.22 -30.96
N ALA A 26 60.52 29.92 -31.28
CA ALA A 26 61.68 29.99 -30.40
C ALA A 26 61.34 30.67 -29.07
N GLN A 27 60.50 31.72 -29.09
CA GLN A 27 60.01 32.36 -27.87
C GLN A 27 59.16 31.40 -27.02
N LEU A 28 58.24 30.67 -27.64
CA LEU A 28 57.41 29.67 -26.94
C LEU A 28 58.28 28.56 -26.32
N GLN A 29 59.29 28.08 -27.03
CA GLN A 29 60.22 27.07 -26.51
C GLN A 29 61.03 27.60 -25.31
N ARG A 30 61.48 28.87 -25.37
CA ARG A 30 62.19 29.49 -24.24
C ARG A 30 61.29 29.63 -23.01
N VAL A 31 60.04 30.06 -23.21
CA VAL A 31 59.07 30.16 -22.11
C VAL A 31 58.77 28.78 -21.52
N ALA A 32 58.49 27.79 -22.36
CA ALA A 32 58.22 26.42 -21.91
C ALA A 32 59.40 25.82 -21.12
N ASN A 33 60.63 26.00 -21.59
CA ASN A 33 61.81 25.51 -20.88
C ASN A 33 62.01 26.23 -19.54
N LYS A 34 61.78 27.54 -19.50
CA LYS A 34 61.86 28.31 -18.26
C LYS A 34 60.81 27.89 -17.24
N GLU A 35 59.57 27.67 -17.67
CA GLU A 35 58.48 27.19 -16.80
C GLU A 35 58.78 25.79 -16.23
N LEU A 36 59.40 24.90 -17.02
CA LEU A 36 59.85 23.60 -16.54
C LEU A 36 60.93 23.71 -15.46
N GLU A 37 61.91 24.59 -15.65
CA GLU A 37 62.95 24.86 -14.65
C GLU A 37 62.39 25.47 -13.37
N ASP A 38 61.46 26.43 -13.49
CA ASP A 38 60.81 27.08 -12.35
C ASP A 38 59.94 26.07 -11.56
N LEU A 39 59.25 25.17 -12.25
CA LEU A 39 58.49 24.08 -11.62
C LEU A 39 59.39 23.08 -10.90
N ALA A 40 60.55 22.75 -11.47
CA ALA A 40 61.53 21.88 -10.83
C ALA A 40 62.05 22.52 -9.53
N LYS A 41 62.43 23.79 -9.57
CA LYS A 41 62.87 24.55 -8.39
C LYS A 41 61.78 24.66 -7.33
N TRP A 42 60.53 24.92 -7.74
CA TRP A 42 59.40 24.95 -6.81
C TRP A 42 59.20 23.60 -6.13
N LYS A 43 59.22 22.50 -6.90
CA LYS A 43 59.13 21.15 -6.33
C LYS A 43 60.26 20.87 -5.35
N GLU A 44 61.49 21.28 -5.65
CA GLU A 44 62.66 21.14 -4.78
C GLU A 44 62.55 21.94 -3.49
N GLN A 45 62.12 23.21 -3.58
CA GLN A 45 61.90 24.08 -2.42
C GLN A 45 60.76 23.58 -1.54
N HIS A 46 59.74 22.95 -2.12
CA HIS A 46 58.59 22.43 -1.42
C HIS A 46 58.64 20.92 -1.18
N LYS A 47 59.82 20.27 -1.32
CA LYS A 47 59.95 18.87 -0.91
C LYS A 47 59.72 18.79 0.60
N PRO A 48 58.70 18.06 1.09
CA PRO A 48 58.58 17.81 2.51
C PRO A 48 59.85 17.08 2.98
N GLY A 49 60.41 17.54 4.09
CA GLY A 49 61.60 16.94 4.68
C GLY A 49 61.35 15.47 5.08
N PRO A 50 62.42 14.68 5.29
CA PRO A 50 62.29 13.33 5.81
C PRO A 50 61.55 13.33 7.14
N ILE A 51 60.37 12.71 7.19
CA ILE A 51 59.60 12.57 8.43
C ILE A 51 60.30 11.52 9.28
N THR A 52 61.00 11.95 10.33
CA THR A 52 61.69 11.10 11.30
C THR A 52 60.81 10.70 12.49
N LEU A 53 59.53 11.04 12.46
CA LEU A 53 58.59 10.71 13.53
C LEU A 53 58.33 9.20 13.56
N THR A 54 58.48 8.60 14.74
CA THR A 54 58.05 7.22 14.97
C THR A 54 56.53 7.14 14.77
N PRO A 55 56.01 6.18 14.00
CA PRO A 55 54.57 6.06 13.78
C PRO A 55 53.84 5.91 15.12
N GLN A 56 53.05 6.92 15.48
CA GLN A 56 52.19 6.86 16.65
C GLN A 56 50.95 6.04 16.28
N LYS A 57 50.69 4.94 16.99
CA LYS A 57 49.44 4.19 16.82
C LYS A 57 48.28 5.05 17.30
N LEU A 58 47.63 5.72 16.36
CA LEU A 58 46.35 6.40 16.58
C LEU A 58 45.24 5.35 16.48
N GLY A 59 44.80 4.83 17.62
CA GLY A 59 43.75 3.81 17.70
C GLY A 59 43.42 3.40 19.15
N GLY A 60 42.22 2.86 19.37
CA GLY A 60 41.74 2.42 20.68
C GLY A 60 42.57 1.28 21.30
N SER A 61 42.41 1.07 22.61
CA SER A 61 43.15 0.06 23.39
C SER A 61 42.77 -1.39 23.10
N ALA A 62 41.69 -1.63 22.35
CA ALA A 62 41.19 -2.97 22.04
C ALA A 62 41.88 -3.57 20.81
N SER A 63 42.14 -4.87 20.88
CA SER A 63 42.66 -5.62 19.73
C SER A 63 41.60 -5.70 18.63
N GLU A 64 42.04 -5.66 17.37
CA GLU A 64 41.14 -5.75 16.21
C GLU A 64 40.24 -7.00 16.26
N ALA A 65 40.79 -8.14 16.70
CA ALA A 65 40.04 -9.38 16.83
C ALA A 65 38.90 -9.29 17.84
N GLU A 66 39.13 -8.59 18.97
CA GLU A 66 38.14 -8.38 20.02
C GLU A 66 37.00 -7.48 19.52
N VAL A 67 37.35 -6.39 18.82
CA VAL A 67 36.37 -5.49 18.21
C VAL A 67 35.51 -6.24 17.18
N ARG A 68 36.12 -7.07 16.32
CA ARG A 68 35.41 -7.90 15.34
C ARG A 68 34.46 -8.89 16.01
N GLN A 69 34.90 -9.58 17.06
CA GLN A 69 34.04 -10.51 17.81
C GLN A 69 32.86 -9.79 18.45
N LYS A 70 33.09 -8.65 19.10
CA LYS A 70 32.04 -7.84 19.72
C LYS A 70 31.02 -7.38 18.69
N GLN A 71 31.48 -6.89 17.54
CA GLN A 71 30.61 -6.48 16.44
C GLN A 71 29.74 -7.64 15.93
N GLN A 72 30.30 -8.85 15.81
CA GLN A 72 29.55 -10.04 15.42
C GLN A 72 28.47 -10.40 16.45
N LEU A 73 28.81 -10.40 17.74
CA LEU A 73 27.86 -10.69 18.82
C LEU A 73 26.72 -9.66 18.87
N GLU A 74 27.04 -8.37 18.77
CA GLU A 74 26.05 -7.28 18.74
C GLU A 74 25.12 -7.42 17.53
N HIS A 75 25.67 -7.78 16.36
CA HIS A 75 24.87 -8.03 15.18
C HIS A 75 23.89 -9.19 15.38
N ILE A 76 24.34 -10.30 15.96
CA ILE A 76 23.50 -11.48 16.26
C ILE A 76 22.38 -11.10 17.26
N GLN A 77 22.73 -10.42 18.35
CA GLN A 77 21.74 -10.00 19.36
C GLN A 77 20.71 -9.02 18.79
N SER A 78 21.16 -8.04 17.99
CA SER A 78 20.28 -7.09 17.32
C SER A 78 19.31 -7.80 16.37
N LYS A 79 19.81 -8.77 15.59
CA LYS A 79 18.99 -9.60 14.71
C LYS A 79 17.91 -10.36 15.49
N TYR A 80 18.27 -10.95 16.64
CA TYR A 80 17.32 -11.69 17.48
C TYR A 80 16.26 -10.79 18.10
N LYS A 81 16.66 -9.63 18.66
CA LYS A 81 15.74 -8.62 19.20
C LYS A 81 14.74 -8.14 18.15
N LYS A 82 15.19 -7.93 16.90
CA LYS A 82 14.30 -7.54 15.79
C LYS A 82 13.29 -8.64 15.45
N LYS A 83 13.72 -9.91 15.45
CA LYS A 83 12.82 -11.05 15.21
C LYS A 83 11.72 -11.14 16.28
N LEU A 84 12.10 -11.06 17.56
CA LEU A 84 11.14 -11.09 18.66
C LEU A 84 10.08 -9.98 18.55
N LYS A 85 10.51 -8.73 18.31
CA LYS A 85 9.57 -7.62 18.12
C LYS A 85 8.60 -7.84 16.97
N LYS A 86 9.08 -8.42 15.86
CA LYS A 86 8.23 -8.75 14.72
C LYS A 86 7.21 -9.84 15.09
N GLU A 87 7.65 -10.89 15.77
CA GLU A 87 6.79 -12.00 16.17
C GLU A 87 5.71 -11.56 17.17
N GLU A 88 6.06 -10.73 18.16
CA GLU A 88 5.10 -10.16 19.10
C GLU A 88 4.06 -9.30 18.39
N TYR A 89 4.50 -8.45 17.45
CA TYR A 89 3.59 -7.64 16.65
C TYR A 89 2.63 -8.51 15.83
N GLU A 90 3.13 -9.54 15.14
CA GLU A 90 2.29 -10.45 14.37
C GLU A 90 1.36 -11.28 15.26
N ARG A 91 1.77 -11.61 16.48
CA ARG A 91 0.92 -12.30 17.46
C ARG A 91 -0.25 -11.41 17.90
N ILE A 92 0.05 -10.18 18.32
CA ILE A 92 -0.97 -9.19 18.72
C ILE A 92 -1.95 -8.92 17.57
N LYS A 93 -1.43 -8.80 16.35
CA LYS A 93 -2.24 -8.61 15.14
C LYS A 93 -3.21 -9.78 14.92
N ARG A 94 -2.73 -11.02 15.02
CA ARG A 94 -3.57 -12.22 14.89
C ARG A 94 -4.63 -12.30 15.98
N GLU A 95 -4.26 -12.06 17.24
CA GLU A 95 -5.20 -12.05 18.37
C GLU A 95 -6.32 -11.01 18.17
N ALA A 96 -5.98 -9.82 17.66
CA ALA A 96 -6.97 -8.79 17.34
C ALA A 96 -7.91 -9.21 16.20
N GLU A 97 -7.37 -9.78 15.12
CA GLU A 97 -8.15 -10.30 14.00
C GLU A 97 -9.08 -11.44 14.43
N GLU A 98 -8.60 -12.37 15.25
CA GLU A 98 -9.39 -13.46 15.81
C GLU A 98 -10.51 -12.95 16.72
N ALA A 99 -10.23 -11.98 17.59
CA ALA A 99 -11.24 -11.35 18.43
C ALA A 99 -12.35 -10.69 17.59
N ASP A 100 -12.00 -10.02 16.49
CA ASP A 100 -12.97 -9.42 15.58
C ASP A 100 -13.80 -10.46 14.83
N ILE A 101 -13.19 -11.58 14.41
CA ILE A 101 -13.92 -12.70 13.80
C ILE A 101 -14.89 -13.31 14.83
N LEU A 102 -14.47 -13.51 16.07
CA LEU A 102 -15.34 -14.03 17.13
C LEU A 102 -16.52 -13.09 17.41
N LYS A 103 -16.29 -11.78 17.47
CA LYS A 103 -17.38 -10.78 17.59
C LYS A 103 -18.37 -10.87 16.42
N LYS A 104 -17.87 -10.92 15.17
CA LYS A 104 -18.73 -11.05 13.98
C LYS A 104 -19.53 -12.36 14.01
N LYS A 105 -18.92 -13.47 14.41
CA LYS A 105 -19.59 -14.77 14.59
C LYS A 105 -20.66 -14.72 15.68
N ALA A 106 -20.38 -14.09 16.82
CA ALA A 106 -21.36 -13.93 17.91
C ALA A 106 -22.59 -13.12 17.44
N ILE A 107 -22.38 -12.01 16.72
CA ILE A 107 -23.45 -11.22 16.13
C ILE A 107 -24.28 -12.04 15.14
N GLN A 108 -23.64 -12.87 14.30
CA GLN A 108 -24.36 -13.73 13.36
C GLN A 108 -25.19 -14.80 14.07
N ARG A 109 -24.64 -15.41 15.14
CA ARG A 109 -25.37 -16.38 15.97
C ARG A 109 -26.57 -15.73 16.66
N GLU A 110 -26.41 -14.55 17.24
CA GLU A 110 -27.51 -13.82 17.86
C GLU A 110 -28.62 -13.50 16.84
N LYS A 111 -28.24 -13.07 15.63
CA LYS A 111 -29.20 -12.84 14.54
C LYS A 111 -29.94 -14.12 14.15
N ALA A 112 -29.24 -15.25 14.06
CA ALA A 112 -29.85 -16.55 13.76
C ALA A 112 -30.83 -16.97 14.87
N ASN A 113 -30.42 -16.89 16.14
CA ASN A 113 -31.28 -17.21 17.27
C ASN A 113 -32.52 -16.31 17.33
N ARG A 114 -32.35 -15.00 17.05
CA ARG A 114 -33.47 -14.05 17.00
C ARG A 114 -34.43 -14.35 15.86
N LEU A 115 -33.93 -14.89 14.74
CA LEU A 115 -34.77 -15.31 13.62
C LEU A 115 -35.56 -16.57 14.00
N GLU A 116 -34.87 -17.57 14.54
CA GLU A 116 -35.48 -18.83 14.99
C GLU A 116 -36.56 -18.59 16.05
N GLU A 117 -36.32 -17.71 17.02
CA GLU A 117 -37.30 -17.37 18.06
C GLU A 117 -38.57 -16.73 17.46
N LYS A 118 -38.43 -15.90 16.43
CA LYS A 118 -39.58 -15.35 15.72
C LYS A 118 -40.35 -16.43 14.95
N GLU A 119 -39.65 -17.36 14.31
CA GLU A 119 -40.29 -18.47 13.61
C GLU A 119 -41.02 -19.39 14.60
N ARG A 120 -40.43 -19.67 15.76
CA ARG A 120 -41.09 -20.43 16.84
C ARG A 120 -42.35 -19.74 17.34
N GLN A 121 -42.31 -18.43 17.56
CA GLN A 121 -43.50 -17.66 17.96
C GLN A 121 -44.60 -17.70 16.88
N GLN A 122 -44.24 -17.55 15.61
CA GLN A 122 -45.19 -17.67 14.51
C GLN A 122 -45.80 -19.07 14.40
N GLU A 123 -44.98 -20.12 14.58
CA GLU A 123 -45.44 -21.50 14.58
C GLU A 123 -46.40 -21.78 15.74
N GLN A 124 -46.08 -21.29 16.94
CA GLN A 124 -46.98 -21.39 18.09
C GLN A 124 -48.32 -20.69 17.83
N GLN A 125 -48.30 -19.49 17.25
CA GLN A 125 -49.54 -18.79 16.88
C GLN A 125 -50.35 -19.56 15.82
N ARG A 126 -49.67 -20.16 14.83
CA ARG A 126 -50.33 -21.02 13.83
C ARG A 126 -50.98 -22.24 14.48
N GLN A 127 -50.29 -22.89 15.41
CA GLN A 127 -50.80 -24.05 16.13
C GLN A 127 -52.00 -23.68 17.02
N GLN A 128 -51.92 -22.57 17.76
CA GLN A 128 -53.04 -22.07 18.57
C GLN A 128 -54.28 -21.79 17.72
N MET A 129 -54.12 -21.08 16.60
CA MET A 129 -55.22 -20.79 15.69
C MET A 129 -55.85 -22.07 15.11
N LEU A 130 -55.02 -23.06 14.78
CA LEU A 130 -55.47 -24.36 14.29
C LEU A 130 -56.26 -25.12 15.36
N GLU A 131 -55.78 -25.11 16.60
CA GLU A 131 -56.43 -25.74 17.75
C GLU A 131 -57.79 -25.07 18.05
N GLU A 132 -57.83 -23.73 18.02
CA GLU A 132 -59.06 -22.96 18.16
C GLU A 132 -60.07 -23.28 17.06
N ASP A 133 -59.65 -23.29 15.79
CA ASP A 133 -60.54 -23.67 14.68
C ASP A 133 -61.01 -25.12 14.84
N HIS A 134 -60.12 -26.06 15.17
CA HIS A 134 -60.50 -27.45 15.42
C HIS A 134 -61.53 -27.58 16.55
N TYR A 135 -61.35 -26.84 17.65
CA TYR A 135 -62.31 -26.77 18.75
C TYR A 135 -63.65 -26.19 18.31
N LEU A 136 -63.66 -25.09 17.56
CA LEU A 136 -64.87 -24.46 17.03
C LEU A 136 -65.61 -25.38 16.04
N GLN A 137 -64.88 -26.07 15.15
CA GLN A 137 -65.47 -27.04 14.23
C GLN A 137 -66.08 -28.23 14.99
N THR A 138 -65.36 -28.76 15.98
CA THR A 138 -65.81 -29.89 16.80
C THR A 138 -67.07 -29.51 17.59
N THR A 139 -67.07 -28.38 18.27
CA THR A 139 -68.25 -27.89 19.02
C THR A 139 -69.43 -27.60 18.10
N LYS A 140 -69.21 -26.99 16.92
CA LYS A 140 -70.24 -26.79 15.90
C LYS A 140 -70.84 -28.12 15.41
N PHE A 141 -70.01 -29.14 15.23
CA PHE A 141 -70.44 -30.48 14.86
C PHE A 141 -71.28 -31.15 15.96
N LEU A 142 -70.83 -31.09 17.21
CA LEU A 142 -71.58 -31.63 18.36
C LEU A 142 -72.93 -30.92 18.53
N ASN A 143 -72.95 -29.58 18.49
CA ASN A 143 -74.19 -28.79 18.52
C ASN A 143 -75.16 -29.11 17.38
N ARG A 144 -74.66 -29.62 16.24
CA ARG A 144 -75.49 -30.08 15.12
C ARG A 144 -76.09 -31.46 15.40
N LEU A 145 -75.37 -32.34 16.09
CA LEU A 145 -75.85 -33.65 16.51
C LEU A 145 -76.89 -33.54 17.63
N ASP A 146 -76.63 -32.70 18.63
CA ASP A 146 -77.52 -32.50 19.79
C ASP A 146 -78.86 -31.86 19.39
N ARG A 147 -78.88 -31.05 18.33
CA ARG A 147 -80.12 -30.45 17.80
C ARG A 147 -81.04 -31.45 17.10
N GLY A 148 -80.63 -32.71 17.00
CA GLY A 148 -81.37 -33.78 16.33
C GLY A 148 -81.50 -33.53 14.82
N SER A 149 -81.71 -34.58 14.05
CA SER A 149 -82.03 -34.51 12.62
C SER A 149 -83.40 -33.84 12.38
N SER A 150 -83.49 -32.53 12.61
CA SER A 150 -84.68 -31.74 12.29
C SER A 150 -84.69 -31.51 10.78
N LYS A 151 -85.57 -32.28 10.12
CA LYS A 151 -86.11 -32.17 8.75
C LYS A 151 -85.28 -31.32 7.77
N ARG A 152 -84.63 -32.02 6.82
CA ARG A 152 -84.21 -31.47 5.53
C ARG A 152 -85.43 -30.86 4.83
N THR A 153 -85.61 -29.55 4.91
CA THR A 153 -86.56 -28.81 4.08
C THR A 153 -85.81 -27.94 3.08
N SER A 154 -86.05 -28.27 1.82
CA SER A 154 -86.13 -27.42 0.62
C SER A 154 -85.21 -26.20 0.51
N CYS A 155 -84.33 -26.32 -0.47
CA CYS A 155 -83.59 -25.31 -1.22
C CYS A 155 -84.26 -23.93 -1.30
N GLU A 156 -83.50 -22.85 -1.08
CA GLU A 156 -83.65 -21.61 -1.84
C GLU A 156 -82.27 -21.06 -2.22
N THR A 157 -82.06 -20.93 -3.52
CA THR A 157 -80.80 -20.57 -4.18
C THR A 157 -80.90 -19.12 -4.64
N GLU A 158 -80.77 -18.15 -3.74
CA GLU A 158 -80.63 -16.71 -4.09
C GLU A 158 -79.23 -16.15 -3.77
N HIS A 159 -78.27 -16.98 -3.33
CA HIS A 159 -76.96 -16.50 -2.88
C HIS A 159 -75.93 -16.21 -3.99
N SER A 160 -76.20 -16.59 -5.25
CA SER A 160 -75.18 -16.57 -6.31
C SER A 160 -74.73 -15.17 -6.77
N SER A 161 -75.56 -14.13 -6.66
CA SER A 161 -75.20 -12.77 -7.14
C SER A 161 -74.52 -11.91 -6.07
N LEU A 162 -74.87 -12.08 -4.80
CA LEU A 162 -74.28 -11.39 -3.65
C LEU A 162 -72.87 -11.92 -3.30
N GLU A 163 -72.62 -13.21 -3.49
CA GLU A 163 -71.30 -13.83 -3.29
C GLU A 163 -70.23 -13.30 -4.26
N SER A 164 -70.61 -12.99 -5.51
CA SER A 164 -69.69 -12.43 -6.51
C SER A 164 -69.17 -11.04 -6.11
N THR A 165 -70.05 -10.20 -5.54
CA THR A 165 -69.66 -8.88 -5.00
C THR A 165 -68.86 -8.99 -3.68
N ALA A 166 -69.10 -10.00 -2.85
CA ALA A 166 -68.31 -10.25 -1.64
C ALA A 166 -66.89 -10.73 -1.98
N TRP A 167 -66.75 -11.60 -2.98
CA TRP A 167 -65.45 -12.10 -3.45
C TRP A 167 -64.59 -11.00 -4.08
N ALA A 168 -65.20 -10.13 -4.91
CA ALA A 168 -64.52 -8.96 -5.48
C ALA A 168 -64.02 -7.99 -4.40
N ARG A 169 -64.83 -7.73 -3.36
CA ARG A 169 -64.44 -6.91 -2.20
C ARG A 169 -63.29 -7.52 -1.41
N SER A 170 -63.31 -8.84 -1.18
CA SER A 170 -62.22 -9.56 -0.51
C SER A 170 -60.92 -9.53 -1.33
N HIS A 171 -61.03 -9.67 -2.66
CA HIS A 171 -59.88 -9.55 -3.56
C HIS A 171 -59.26 -8.15 -3.57
N ALA A 172 -60.09 -7.10 -3.61
CA ALA A 172 -59.64 -5.71 -3.55
C ALA A 172 -58.92 -5.42 -2.21
N HIS A 173 -59.46 -5.92 -1.09
CA HIS A 173 -58.83 -5.80 0.22
C HIS A 173 -57.45 -6.49 0.28
N ARG A 174 -57.36 -7.74 -0.19
CA ARG A 174 -56.07 -8.46 -0.30
C ARG A 174 -55.08 -7.78 -1.23
N GLN A 175 -55.55 -7.05 -2.24
CA GLN A 175 -54.71 -6.29 -3.15
C GLN A 175 -54.14 -5.04 -2.47
N ILE A 176 -54.97 -4.30 -1.71
CA ILE A 176 -54.55 -3.11 -0.95
C ILE A 176 -53.52 -3.50 0.11
N GLN A 177 -53.74 -4.60 0.85
CA GLN A 177 -52.77 -5.10 1.83
C GLN A 177 -51.41 -5.40 1.20
N ARG A 178 -51.39 -6.14 0.08
CA ARG A 178 -50.14 -6.42 -0.66
C ARG A 178 -49.46 -5.15 -1.15
N GLN A 179 -50.22 -4.14 -1.58
CA GLN A 179 -49.63 -2.86 -1.99
C GLN A 179 -48.97 -2.14 -0.81
N GLU A 180 -49.60 -2.13 0.36
CA GLU A 180 -49.04 -1.48 1.54
C GLU A 180 -47.80 -2.21 2.06
N GLU A 181 -47.82 -3.55 2.10
CA GLU A 181 -46.65 -4.37 2.40
C GLU A 181 -45.48 -4.08 1.45
N ASN A 182 -45.75 -3.98 0.15
CA ASN A 182 -44.75 -3.62 -0.85
C ASN A 182 -44.17 -2.22 -0.63
N ARG A 183 -44.99 -1.24 -0.23
CA ARG A 183 -44.53 0.12 0.11
C ARG A 183 -43.61 0.11 1.33
N ILE A 184 -43.96 -0.66 2.37
CA ILE A 184 -43.12 -0.80 3.56
C ILE A 184 -41.79 -1.47 3.21
N LEU A 185 -41.82 -2.54 2.41
CA LEU A 185 -40.60 -3.21 1.93
C LEU A 185 -39.71 -2.27 1.12
N GLN A 186 -40.30 -1.43 0.28
CA GLN A 186 -39.56 -0.45 -0.52
C GLN A 186 -38.87 0.60 0.37
N ARG A 187 -39.57 1.13 1.37
CA ARG A 187 -38.98 2.05 2.36
C ARG A 187 -37.82 1.41 3.11
N MET A 188 -37.96 0.16 3.58
CA MET A 188 -36.86 -0.55 4.25
C MET A 188 -35.65 -0.76 3.34
N LYS A 189 -35.86 -1.07 2.05
CA LYS A 189 -34.77 -1.17 1.06
C LYS A 189 -34.04 0.17 0.87
N GLU A 190 -34.78 1.27 0.78
CA GLU A 190 -34.20 2.61 0.67
C GLU A 190 -33.40 3.00 1.91
N GLU A 191 -33.89 2.70 3.12
CA GLU A 191 -33.16 2.92 4.35
C GLU A 191 -31.85 2.12 4.40
N GLN A 192 -31.88 0.85 3.98
CA GLN A 192 -30.66 0.04 3.87
C GLN A 192 -29.67 0.64 2.87
N ARG A 193 -30.15 1.13 1.72
CA ARG A 193 -29.31 1.83 0.72
C ARG A 193 -28.67 3.09 1.31
N LYS A 194 -29.45 3.94 2.00
CA LYS A 194 -28.93 5.15 2.67
C LYS A 194 -27.86 4.82 3.71
N LYS A 195 -28.07 3.76 4.51
CA LYS A 195 -27.07 3.31 5.49
C LYS A 195 -25.79 2.82 4.82
N ALA A 196 -25.90 2.09 3.70
CA ALA A 196 -24.74 1.64 2.94
C ALA A 196 -23.97 2.82 2.32
N GLU A 197 -24.68 3.82 1.80
CA GLU A 197 -24.08 5.04 1.23
C GLU A 197 -23.31 5.84 2.28
N LEU A 198 -23.89 6.01 3.48
CA LEU A 198 -23.23 6.70 4.59
C LEU A 198 -21.95 5.98 5.04
N LEU A 199 -21.98 4.65 5.12
CA LEU A 199 -20.78 3.85 5.43
C LEU A 199 -19.71 3.98 4.32
N ALA A 200 -20.10 3.94 3.05
CA ALA A 200 -19.20 4.11 1.92
C ALA A 200 -18.57 5.52 1.91
N LEU A 201 -19.32 6.55 2.26
CA LEU A 201 -18.82 7.91 2.37
C LEU A 201 -17.77 8.04 3.49
N LYS A 202 -18.03 7.42 4.64
CA LYS A 202 -17.07 7.37 5.76
C LYS A 202 -15.78 6.66 5.36
N GLN A 203 -15.88 5.51 4.70
CA GLN A 203 -14.71 4.78 4.19
C GLN A 203 -13.89 5.63 3.21
N ARG A 204 -14.56 6.30 2.25
CA ARG A 204 -13.89 7.22 1.30
C ARG A 204 -13.22 8.40 1.98
N GLN A 205 -13.75 8.89 3.11
CA GLN A 205 -13.09 9.94 3.90
C GLN A 205 -11.84 9.40 4.59
N GLU A 206 -11.93 8.23 5.23
CA GLU A 206 -10.78 7.59 5.89
C GLU A 206 -9.66 7.26 4.90
N GLU A 207 -9.99 6.75 3.71
CA GLU A 207 -9.01 6.50 2.64
C GLU A 207 -8.35 7.79 2.15
N ARG A 208 -9.12 8.87 1.97
CA ARG A 208 -8.56 10.19 1.61
C ARG A 208 -7.59 10.70 2.67
N MET A 209 -7.96 10.62 3.95
CA MET A 209 -7.09 11.00 5.06
C MET A 209 -5.80 10.17 5.08
N ARG A 210 -5.88 8.85 4.78
CA ARG A 210 -4.69 7.98 4.69
C ARG A 210 -3.77 8.37 3.54
N ILE A 211 -4.33 8.63 2.36
CA ILE A 211 -3.56 9.05 1.18
C ILE A 211 -2.89 10.40 1.44
N GLU A 212 -3.64 11.36 2.00
CA GLU A 212 -3.12 12.68 2.34
C GLU A 212 -2.01 12.60 3.39
N ALA A 213 -2.19 11.81 4.45
CA ALA A 213 -1.15 11.58 5.46
C ALA A 213 0.11 10.97 4.84
N HIS A 214 -0.03 10.00 3.94
CA HIS A 214 1.10 9.40 3.24
C HIS A 214 1.82 10.40 2.33
N GLN A 215 1.07 11.22 1.59
CA GLN A 215 1.64 12.28 0.76
C GLN A 215 2.35 13.35 1.59
N ASN A 216 1.77 13.77 2.71
CA ASN A 216 2.39 14.74 3.63
C ASN A 216 3.68 14.19 4.25
N GLU A 217 3.71 12.89 4.58
CA GLU A 217 4.92 12.21 5.04
C GLU A 217 6.02 12.24 3.97
N GLN A 218 5.69 11.92 2.71
CA GLN A 218 6.63 12.00 1.59
C GLN A 218 7.17 13.41 1.41
N ARG A 219 6.31 14.44 1.47
CA ARG A 219 6.71 15.85 1.40
C ARG A 219 7.65 16.22 2.54
N ARG A 220 7.34 15.79 3.78
CA ARG A 220 8.17 16.05 4.96
C ARG A 220 9.57 15.45 4.81
N VAL A 221 9.65 14.19 4.38
CA VAL A 221 10.94 13.51 4.17
C VAL A 221 11.74 14.17 3.03
N ASN A 222 11.07 14.57 1.94
CA ASN A 222 11.72 15.25 0.84
C ASN A 222 12.27 16.63 1.26
N ASN A 223 11.46 17.44 1.96
CA ASN A 223 11.91 18.73 2.48
C ASN A 223 13.09 18.56 3.46
N ALA A 224 13.02 17.59 4.38
CA ALA A 224 14.12 17.30 5.29
C ALA A 224 15.40 16.83 4.55
N PHE A 225 15.25 16.18 3.39
CA PHE A 225 16.38 15.83 2.53
C PHE A 225 16.99 17.07 1.86
N LEU A 226 16.17 17.99 1.35
CA LEU A 226 16.64 19.25 0.76
C LEU A 226 17.33 20.15 1.79
N ASP A 227 16.80 20.26 3.01
CA ASP A 227 17.40 21.03 4.10
C ASP A 227 18.80 20.51 4.44
N ARG A 228 19.00 19.18 4.42
CA ARG A 228 20.33 18.58 4.62
C ARG A 228 21.29 18.93 3.50
N LEU A 229 20.83 18.97 2.25
CA LEU A 229 21.68 19.37 1.12
C LEU A 229 22.08 20.85 1.22
N GLN A 230 21.15 21.73 1.61
CA GLN A 230 21.41 23.16 1.72
C GLN A 230 22.31 23.50 2.93
N ASN A 231 22.15 22.80 4.05
CA ASN A 231 23.08 22.92 5.18
C ASN A 231 24.49 22.45 4.84
N ASN A 232 24.64 21.48 3.92
CA ASN A 232 25.93 21.06 3.40
C ASN A 232 26.53 22.02 2.35
N SER A 233 25.76 22.99 1.83
CA SER A 233 26.21 23.95 0.80
C SER A 233 26.55 25.35 1.33
N GLN A 234 26.34 25.63 2.63
CA GLN A 234 26.72 26.90 3.26
C GLN A 234 28.21 26.88 3.69
N PRO A 235 29.06 27.82 3.22
CA PRO A 235 30.45 27.93 3.65
C PRO A 235 30.52 28.66 5.00
N GLY A 236 30.15 27.97 6.09
CA GLY A 236 30.16 28.60 7.42
C GLY A 236 29.88 27.69 8.62
N GLY A 237 29.69 26.39 8.42
CA GLY A 237 29.52 25.43 9.51
C GLY A 237 30.85 24.82 9.94
N ILE A 238 31.38 25.28 11.06
CA ILE A 238 32.50 24.67 11.76
C ILE A 238 32.27 23.16 11.90
N TYR A 239 33.27 22.39 11.49
CA TYR A 239 33.42 20.94 11.65
C TYR A 239 32.78 20.37 12.93
N GLN A 240 31.57 19.81 12.80
CA GLN A 240 31.07 18.75 13.68
C GLN A 240 30.37 17.69 12.85
N SER A 241 31.13 16.99 12.01
CA SER A 241 30.78 15.64 11.59
C SER A 241 32.08 14.90 11.37
N GLY A 242 32.57 14.29 12.45
CA GLY A 242 33.72 13.41 12.41
C GLY A 242 33.35 12.16 11.61
N CYS A 243 33.70 12.16 10.32
CA CYS A 243 33.76 10.98 9.46
C CYS A 243 34.63 11.32 8.23
N LEU A 244 35.87 11.75 8.45
CA LEU A 244 36.88 11.76 7.39
C LEU A 244 37.52 10.37 7.31
N GLY A 245 36.84 9.49 6.57
CA GLY A 245 37.47 8.32 5.95
C GLY A 245 37.74 8.67 4.48
N ASN A 246 38.97 9.07 4.20
CA ASN A 246 39.51 9.29 2.86
C ASN A 246 39.33 8.01 2.00
N MET A 247 38.35 7.99 1.10
CA MET A 247 38.25 6.99 0.04
C MET A 247 38.60 7.65 -1.28
N HIS A 248 39.74 7.25 -1.80
CA HIS A 248 40.17 7.53 -3.16
C HIS A 248 39.11 6.97 -4.12
N PHE A 249 38.38 7.84 -4.80
CA PHE A 249 37.45 7.46 -5.86
C PHE A 249 38.27 6.97 -7.07
N SER A 250 38.49 5.65 -7.19
CA SER A 250 38.87 5.03 -8.46
C SER A 250 37.59 4.75 -9.25
N ALA A 251 37.56 5.20 -10.51
CA ALA A 251 36.40 5.17 -11.40
C ALA A 251 36.03 3.75 -11.89
N ASP A 252 36.68 2.70 -11.39
CA ASP A 252 36.58 1.34 -11.94
C ASP A 252 35.52 0.45 -11.26
N SER A 253 34.72 1.00 -10.34
CA SER A 253 33.71 0.23 -9.59
C SER A 253 32.27 0.37 -10.12
N TRP A 254 32.07 0.89 -11.34
CA TRP A 254 30.73 0.99 -11.93
C TRP A 254 30.27 -0.31 -12.62
N ASP A 255 31.19 -1.18 -13.06
CA ASP A 255 30.84 -2.39 -13.81
C ASP A 255 30.37 -3.58 -12.94
N SER A 256 30.57 -3.54 -11.62
CA SER A 256 30.11 -4.63 -10.73
C SER A 256 28.67 -4.48 -10.23
N CYS A 257 28.04 -3.31 -10.38
CA CYS A 257 26.69 -3.08 -9.82
C CYS A 257 25.57 -3.48 -10.79
N HIS A 258 25.87 -3.68 -12.08
CA HIS A 258 24.85 -4.03 -13.08
C HIS A 258 24.59 -5.54 -13.21
N SER A 259 25.48 -6.39 -12.71
CA SER A 259 25.36 -7.85 -12.79
C SER A 259 24.49 -8.46 -11.69
N THR A 260 24.31 -7.79 -10.55
CA THR A 260 23.44 -8.25 -9.45
C THR A 260 21.98 -7.88 -9.63
N TRP A 261 21.67 -6.77 -10.31
CA TRP A 261 20.28 -6.36 -10.60
C TRP A 261 19.62 -7.15 -11.74
N ARG A 262 20.40 -7.65 -12.71
CA ARG A 262 19.87 -8.52 -13.76
C ARG A 262 19.48 -9.92 -13.25
N ASN A 263 20.12 -10.41 -12.19
CA ASN A 263 19.85 -11.74 -11.64
C ASN A 263 18.62 -11.81 -10.70
N TYR A 264 18.20 -10.69 -10.12
CA TYR A 264 16.98 -10.63 -9.30
C TYR A 264 15.69 -10.55 -10.14
N LEU A 265 15.74 -9.93 -11.32
CA LEU A 265 14.57 -9.82 -12.21
C LEU A 265 14.31 -11.08 -13.05
N VAL A 266 15.34 -11.88 -13.37
CA VAL A 266 15.17 -13.13 -14.14
C VAL A 266 14.79 -14.31 -13.24
N SER A 267 15.14 -14.28 -11.94
CA SER A 267 14.71 -15.32 -10.99
C SER A 267 13.24 -15.18 -10.58
N SER A 268 12.72 -13.95 -10.45
CA SER A 268 11.31 -13.73 -10.10
C SER A 268 10.30 -14.10 -11.20
N PHE A 269 10.74 -14.19 -12.48
CA PHE A 269 9.86 -14.59 -13.59
C PHE A 269 9.82 -16.10 -13.84
N ARG A 270 10.85 -16.85 -13.41
CA ARG A 270 10.88 -18.32 -13.54
C ARG A 270 10.07 -19.03 -12.46
N ASP A 271 9.98 -18.44 -11.27
CA ASP A 271 9.21 -19.01 -10.16
C ASP A 271 7.70 -18.74 -10.26
N PHE A 272 7.27 -17.73 -11.03
CA PHE A 272 5.85 -17.47 -11.28
C PHE A 272 5.24 -18.37 -12.36
N PHE A 273 6.05 -18.91 -13.29
CA PHE A 273 5.57 -19.82 -14.34
C PHE A 273 5.48 -21.28 -13.89
N LEU A 274 6.30 -21.71 -12.91
CA LEU A 274 6.26 -23.07 -12.39
C LEU A 274 5.16 -23.30 -11.34
N PHE A 275 4.61 -22.24 -10.74
CA PHE A 275 3.47 -22.35 -9.81
C PHE A 275 2.11 -22.46 -10.52
N SER A 276 1.98 -21.96 -11.76
CA SER A 276 0.71 -22.06 -12.52
C SER A 276 0.46 -23.40 -13.21
N ILE A 277 1.49 -24.24 -13.43
CA ILE A 277 1.31 -25.54 -14.10
C ILE A 277 0.89 -26.65 -13.11
N SER A 278 1.09 -26.45 -11.80
CA SER A 278 0.74 -27.44 -10.77
C SER A 278 -0.69 -27.29 -10.19
N HIS A 279 -1.53 -26.41 -10.76
CA HIS A 279 -2.92 -26.22 -10.33
C HIS A 279 -3.97 -26.52 -11.42
N HIS A 280 -3.58 -27.27 -12.45
CA HIS A 280 -4.48 -27.75 -13.50
C HIS A 280 -4.54 -29.28 -13.65
N PHE A 281 -3.96 -30.01 -12.70
CA PHE A 281 -4.12 -31.46 -12.56
C PHE A 281 -4.17 -31.81 -11.07
N ILE A 282 -5.36 -31.70 -10.48
CA ILE A 282 -5.97 -32.52 -9.41
C ILE A 282 -7.46 -32.20 -9.46
#